data_AF-A0A482XIU9-F1
#
_entry.id   AF-A0A482XIU9-F1
#
_cell.length_a   1.000
_cell.length_b   1.000
_cell.length_c   1.000
_cell.angle_alpha   90.00
_cell.angle_beta   90.00
_cell.angle_gamma   90.00
#
_symmetry.space_group_name_H-M   'P 1'
#
loop_
_entity.id
_entity.type
_entity.pdbx_description
1 polymer ?
#
loop_
_entity_poly.entity_id
_entity_poly.type
_entity_poly.pdbx_seq_one_letter_code
_entity_poly.pdbx_strand_id
1 'polypeptide(L)'
;SRKLRRVLEFVLAFGNYLNSGKRGPAYGFRLQSLDTLSDTKAAAGSDSDTRQRQRHSLLHYIAATIRDKAPDLLHFDAELMYIEKAATVSLENVVLDVGELEKLMEVVRREAEGRQSAASTLLKDFLHNSEDKLRRQKELIKELEIRNEPWKALTNRRVARRTRYTVNRTTLLPERTARIP
;
A
#
# COMPACT_ATOMS: atom_id res chain seq x y z
N SER A 1 1.25 11.22 -5.88
CA SER A 1 1.61 11.44 -7.30
C SER A 1 0.37 11.56 -8.17
N ARG A 2 0.20 12.67 -8.89
CA ARG A 2 -0.88 12.80 -9.91
C ARG A 2 -0.55 11.97 -11.15
N LYS A 3 0.74 11.85 -11.48
CA LYS A 3 1.25 11.05 -12.60
C LYS A 3 0.94 9.57 -12.44
N LEU A 4 1.19 9.00 -11.25
CA LEU A 4 0.84 7.60 -10.95
C LEU A 4 -0.65 7.31 -11.18
N ARG A 5 -1.53 8.22 -10.73
CA ARG A 5 -2.97 8.07 -10.97
C ARG A 5 -3.28 7.98 -12.47
N ARG A 6 -2.65 8.83 -13.28
CA ARG A 6 -2.85 8.82 -14.73
C ARG A 6 -2.32 7.53 -15.37
N VAL A 7 -1.17 7.03 -14.93
CA VAL A 7 -0.64 5.71 -15.35
C VAL A 7 -1.63 4.58 -15.01
N LEU A 8 -2.22 4.59 -13.81
CA LEU A 8 -3.25 3.61 -13.43
C LEU A 8 -4.52 3.73 -14.28
N GLU A 9 -4.88 4.95 -14.73
CA GLU A 9 -6.01 5.16 -15.65
C GLU A 9 -5.73 4.56 -17.04
N PHE A 10 -4.49 4.64 -17.55
CA PHE A 10 -4.09 3.91 -18.77
C PHE A 10 -4.25 2.39 -18.57
N VAL A 11 -3.74 1.84 -17.47
CA VAL A 11 -3.89 0.42 -17.15
C VAL A 11 -5.37 0.00 -17.10
N LEU A 12 -6.23 0.82 -16.47
CA LEU A 12 -7.67 0.54 -16.41
C LEU A 12 -8.33 0.58 -17.80
N ALA A 13 -7.98 1.56 -18.63
CA ALA A 13 -8.51 1.68 -19.99
C ALA A 13 -8.13 0.47 -20.86
N PHE A 14 -6.86 0.05 -20.81
CA PHE A 14 -6.39 -1.15 -21.52
C PHE A 14 -7.03 -2.43 -20.97
N GLY A 15 -7.13 -2.55 -19.65
CA GLY A 15 -7.81 -3.68 -19.00
C GLY A 15 -9.28 -3.78 -19.41
N ASN A 16 -9.99 -2.66 -19.48
CA ASN A 16 -11.38 -2.60 -19.94
C ASN A 16 -11.51 -2.94 -21.43
N TYR A 17 -10.61 -2.43 -22.28
CA TYR A 17 -10.62 -2.76 -23.70
C TYR A 17 -10.42 -4.26 -23.93
N LEU A 18 -9.41 -4.86 -23.29
CA LEU A 18 -9.08 -6.29 -23.44
C LEU A 18 -10.14 -7.23 -22.85
N ASN A 19 -10.84 -6.81 -21.78
CA ASN A 19 -11.84 -7.64 -21.09
C ASN A 19 -13.30 -7.29 -21.45
N SER A 20 -13.50 -6.37 -22.39
CA SER A 20 -14.81 -5.84 -22.79
C SER A 20 -15.83 -6.93 -23.17
N GLY A 21 -15.37 -8.05 -23.73
CA GLY A 21 -16.23 -9.16 -24.16
C GLY A 21 -16.65 -10.17 -23.08
N LYS A 22 -16.06 -10.17 -21.87
CA LYS A 22 -16.31 -11.22 -20.85
C LYS A 22 -16.79 -10.72 -19.50
N ARG A 23 -16.40 -9.51 -19.09
CA ARG A 23 -16.56 -9.05 -17.69
C ARG A 23 -17.22 -7.67 -17.53
N GLY A 24 -17.63 -7.03 -18.63
CA GLY A 24 -18.21 -5.69 -18.59
C GLY A 24 -17.22 -4.60 -18.15
N PRO A 25 -17.65 -3.34 -18.00
CA PRO A 25 -16.79 -2.23 -17.65
C PRO A 25 -16.34 -2.29 -16.18
N ALA A 26 -15.03 -2.23 -15.95
CA ALA A 26 -14.45 -2.10 -14.62
C ALA A 26 -14.16 -0.64 -14.27
N TYR A 27 -14.42 -0.26 -13.02
CA TYR A 27 -14.12 1.07 -12.46
C TYR A 27 -12.81 1.09 -11.66
N GLY A 28 -12.12 -0.05 -11.57
CA GLY A 28 -10.86 -0.19 -10.85
C GLY A 28 -10.37 -1.64 -10.86
N PHE A 29 -9.11 -1.82 -10.46
CA PHE A 29 -8.45 -3.12 -10.36
C PHE A 29 -7.70 -3.24 -9.04
N ARG A 30 -7.29 -4.47 -8.67
CA ARG A 30 -6.45 -4.70 -7.49
C ARG A 30 -5.01 -4.37 -7.85
N LEU A 31 -4.24 -3.76 -6.94
CA LEU A 31 -2.84 -3.43 -7.21
C LEU A 31 -1.99 -4.66 -7.59
N GLN A 32 -2.30 -5.84 -7.02
CA GLN A 32 -1.67 -7.12 -7.39
C GLN A 32 -1.86 -7.49 -8.88
N SER A 33 -2.88 -6.94 -9.55
CA SER A 33 -3.06 -7.14 -10.99
C SER A 33 -1.96 -6.47 -11.83
N LEU A 34 -1.22 -5.50 -11.27
CA LEU A 34 -0.07 -4.90 -11.95
C LEU A 34 1.03 -5.93 -12.25
N ASP A 35 1.25 -6.89 -11.34
CA ASP A 35 2.23 -7.98 -11.53
C ASP A 35 1.86 -8.86 -12.74
N THR A 36 0.56 -9.03 -13.01
CA THR A 36 0.09 -9.85 -14.14
C THR A 36 0.19 -9.16 -15.51
N LEU A 37 0.47 -7.85 -15.54
CA LEU A 37 0.63 -7.10 -16.80
C LEU A 37 1.93 -7.47 -17.53
N SER A 38 2.98 -7.86 -16.80
CA SER A 38 4.21 -8.38 -17.39
C SER A 38 4.01 -9.77 -18.01
N ASP A 39 3.06 -10.54 -17.49
CA ASP A 39 2.79 -11.91 -17.95
C ASP A 39 1.84 -11.96 -19.15
N THR A 40 1.01 -10.93 -19.32
CA THR A 40 0.06 -10.81 -20.42
C THR A 40 0.82 -10.48 -21.71
N LYS A 41 1.14 -11.50 -22.51
CA LYS A 41 1.84 -11.35 -23.79
C LYS A 41 0.85 -11.14 -24.93
N ALA A 42 1.23 -10.34 -25.93
CA ALA A 42 0.48 -10.27 -27.18
C ALA A 42 0.31 -11.69 -27.75
N ALA A 43 -0.89 -12.01 -28.25
CA ALA A 43 -1.13 -13.26 -28.96
C ALA A 43 -0.24 -13.26 -30.22
N ALA A 44 0.90 -13.94 -30.13
CA ALA A 44 1.80 -14.10 -31.26
C ALA A 44 1.10 -15.02 -32.27
N GLY A 45 0.67 -14.44 -33.38
CA GLY A 45 0.58 -15.17 -34.64
C GLY A 45 1.92 -15.87 -34.87
N SER A 46 1.80 -17.13 -35.26
CA SER A 46 2.86 -18.04 -35.64
C SER A 46 3.69 -17.46 -36.78
N ASP A 47 4.75 -16.73 -36.52
CA ASP A 47 5.76 -16.49 -37.55
C ASP A 47 7.15 -16.60 -36.94
N SER A 48 7.78 -17.70 -37.33
CA SER A 48 9.12 -18.15 -37.03
C SER A 48 10.17 -17.34 -37.78
N ASP A 49 10.10 -16.01 -37.73
CA ASP A 49 11.17 -15.17 -38.25
C ASP A 49 11.39 -13.92 -37.40
N THR A 50 12.65 -13.57 -37.23
CA THR A 50 13.17 -12.40 -36.50
C THR A 50 13.23 -12.53 -34.97
N ARG A 51 14.43 -12.88 -34.48
CA ARG A 51 14.91 -12.96 -33.09
C ARG A 51 14.88 -11.62 -32.30
N GLN A 52 14.01 -10.68 -32.65
CA GLN A 52 13.97 -9.33 -32.06
C GLN A 52 12.55 -8.76 -31.83
N ARG A 53 11.48 -9.52 -32.06
CA ARG A 53 10.17 -9.24 -31.42
C ARG A 53 10.13 -9.95 -30.07
N GLN A 54 10.95 -9.46 -29.14
CA GLN A 54 10.86 -9.83 -27.74
C GLN A 54 9.38 -9.73 -27.34
N ARG A 55 8.74 -10.87 -27.01
CA ARG A 55 7.33 -11.02 -26.63
C ARG A 55 6.84 -9.79 -25.85
N HIS A 56 6.32 -8.78 -26.54
CA HIS A 56 5.96 -7.52 -25.90
C HIS A 56 4.79 -7.82 -24.97
N SER A 57 5.03 -7.72 -23.67
CA SER A 57 3.96 -7.82 -22.70
C SER A 57 3.08 -6.57 -22.77
N LEU A 58 1.87 -6.67 -22.24
CA LEU A 58 0.94 -5.55 -22.12
C LEU A 58 1.61 -4.38 -21.40
N LEU A 59 2.46 -4.65 -20.40
CA LEU A 59 3.24 -3.62 -19.73
C LEU A 59 4.17 -2.86 -20.69
N HIS A 60 4.89 -3.55 -21.58
CA HIS A 60 5.75 -2.90 -22.58
C HIS A 60 4.94 -2.05 -23.55
N TYR A 61 3.77 -2.52 -23.95
CA TYR A 61 2.87 -1.77 -24.84
C TYR A 61 2.30 -0.51 -24.17
N ILE A 62 1.89 -0.63 -22.90
CA ILE A 62 1.44 0.51 -22.08
C ILE A 62 2.57 1.53 -21.93
N ALA A 63 3.79 1.09 -21.60
CA ALA A 63 4.94 1.97 -21.48
C ALA A 63 5.28 2.70 -22.79
N ALA A 64 5.24 1.99 -23.92
CA ALA A 64 5.43 2.59 -25.24
C ALA A 64 4.35 3.63 -25.58
N THR A 65 3.09 3.32 -25.26
CA THR A 65 1.96 4.24 -25.49
C THR A 65 2.07 5.48 -24.61
N ILE A 66 2.48 5.32 -23.35
CA ILE A 66 2.71 6.46 -22.44
C ILE A 66 3.84 7.33 -22.97
N ARG A 67 4.94 6.74 -23.44
CA ARG A 67 6.06 7.49 -24.02
C ARG A 67 5.64 8.36 -25.23
N ASP A 68 4.73 7.85 -26.04
CA ASP A 68 4.25 8.56 -27.24
C ASP A 68 3.18 9.62 -26.91
N LYS A 69 2.18 9.25 -26.09
CA LYS A 69 1.00 10.09 -25.85
C LYS A 69 1.08 10.98 -24.60
N ALA A 70 1.91 10.65 -23.63
CA ALA A 70 2.00 11.31 -22.34
C ALA A 70 3.41 11.16 -21.72
N PRO A 71 4.46 11.72 -22.38
CA PRO A 71 5.85 11.56 -21.94
C PRO A 71 6.12 12.18 -20.57
N ASP A 72 5.30 13.13 -20.14
CA ASP A 72 5.34 13.75 -18.80
C ASP A 72 5.14 12.74 -17.66
N LEU A 73 4.46 11.63 -17.96
CA LEU A 73 4.22 10.54 -17.02
C LEU A 73 5.41 9.59 -16.87
N LEU A 74 6.42 9.61 -17.75
CA LEU A 74 7.55 8.67 -17.69
C LEU A 74 8.38 8.80 -16.42
N HIS A 75 8.42 10.00 -15.84
CA HIS A 75 9.15 10.32 -14.61
C HIS A 75 8.25 10.36 -13.38
N PHE A 76 7.24 9.47 -13.32
CA PHE A 76 6.34 9.40 -12.16
C PHE A 76 7.01 8.77 -10.93
N ASP A 77 8.03 7.94 -11.15
CA ASP A 77 8.87 7.28 -10.15
C ASP A 77 9.65 8.30 -9.30
N ALA A 78 10.06 9.42 -9.89
CA ALA A 78 10.69 10.52 -9.15
C ALA A 78 9.79 11.09 -8.04
N GLU A 79 8.46 11.04 -8.19
CA GLU A 79 7.50 11.44 -7.16
C GLU A 79 7.28 10.36 -6.08
N LEU A 80 7.89 9.18 -6.24
CA LEU A 80 7.75 8.00 -5.37
C LEU A 80 9.05 7.64 -4.63
N MET A 81 9.99 8.58 -4.50
CA MET A 81 11.35 8.37 -3.96
C MET A 81 11.45 7.64 -2.61
N TYR A 82 10.41 7.70 -1.77
CA TYR A 82 10.41 7.07 -0.45
C TYR A 82 9.66 5.73 -0.42
N ILE A 83 9.12 5.24 -1.53
CA ILE A 83 8.23 4.07 -1.54
C ILE A 83 8.95 2.80 -1.09
N GLU A 84 10.19 2.59 -1.52
CA GLU A 84 11.00 1.43 -1.13
C GLU A 84 11.33 1.45 0.37
N LYS A 85 11.77 2.60 0.88
CA LYS A 85 12.06 2.77 2.30
C LYS A 85 10.80 2.62 3.15
N ALA A 86 9.69 3.20 2.72
CA ALA A 86 8.40 3.10 3.41
C ALA A 86 7.87 1.67 3.43
N ALA A 87 8.12 0.86 2.38
CA ALA A 87 7.70 -0.54 2.33
C ALA A 87 8.39 -1.41 3.39
N THR A 88 9.61 -1.04 3.81
CA THR A 88 10.35 -1.76 4.86
C THR A 88 10.01 -1.32 6.28
N VAL A 89 9.33 -0.19 6.45
CA VAL A 89 9.05 0.39 7.78
C VAL A 89 7.67 -0.04 8.26
N SER A 90 7.63 -0.68 9.42
CA SER A 90 6.38 -0.97 10.13
C SER A 90 6.05 0.20 11.06
N LEU A 91 4.98 0.94 10.76
CA LEU A 91 4.48 2.00 11.64
C LEU A 91 4.10 1.44 13.03
N GLU A 92 3.59 0.21 13.08
CA GLU A 92 3.25 -0.47 14.34
C GLU A 92 4.48 -0.65 15.22
N ASN A 93 5.60 -1.09 14.65
CA ASN A 93 6.86 -1.24 15.39
C ASN A 93 7.36 0.13 15.87
N VAL A 94 7.30 1.16 15.01
CA VAL A 94 7.73 2.52 15.38
C VAL A 94 6.90 3.08 16.55
N VAL A 95 5.58 2.81 16.58
CA VAL A 95 4.71 3.19 17.71
C VAL A 95 5.12 2.46 18.99
N LEU A 96 5.43 1.16 18.91
CA LEU A 96 5.88 0.37 20.05
C LEU A 96 7.22 0.88 20.60
N ASP A 97 8.19 1.11 19.73
CA ASP A 97 9.53 1.59 20.10
C ASP A 97 9.47 2.96 20.80
N VAL A 98 8.65 3.89 20.30
CA VAL A 98 8.47 5.20 20.96
C VAL A 98 7.73 5.08 22.30
N GLY A 99 6.79 4.14 22.41
CA GLY A 99 6.15 3.82 23.69
C GLY A 99 7.12 3.23 24.72
N GLU A 100 8.10 2.43 24.27
CA GLU A 100 9.17 1.92 25.12
C GLU A 100 10.14 3.02 25.55
N LEU A 101 10.55 3.90 24.61
CA LEU A 101 11.39 5.05 24.92
C LEU A 101 10.76 5.96 25.98
N GLU A 102 9.45 6.17 25.93
CA GLU A 102 8.72 6.93 26.96
C GLU A 102 8.81 6.27 28.35
N LYS A 103 8.65 4.95 28.43
CA LYS A 103 8.79 4.21 29.70
C LYS A 103 10.21 4.31 30.24
N LEU A 104 11.22 4.18 29.38
CA LEU A 104 12.62 4.31 29.77
C LEU A 104 12.92 5.73 30.27
N MET A 105 12.35 6.76 29.62
CA MET A 105 12.50 8.15 30.05
C MET A 105 11.93 8.39 31.45
N GLU A 106 10.80 7.76 31.78
CA GLU A 106 10.20 7.81 33.11
C GLU A 106 11.10 7.12 34.17
N VAL A 107 11.74 6.01 33.82
CA VAL A 107 12.72 5.36 34.72
C VAL A 107 13.90 6.29 34.99
N VAL A 108 14.46 6.92 33.95
CA VAL A 108 15.56 7.88 34.08
C VAL A 108 15.16 9.08 34.94
N ARG A 109 13.93 9.58 34.79
CA ARG A 109 13.37 10.68 35.60
C ARG A 109 13.35 10.33 37.09
N ARG A 110 12.82 9.15 37.44
CA ARG A 110 12.79 8.67 38.83
C ARG A 110 14.18 8.51 39.43
N GLU A 111 15.13 8.02 38.64
CA GLU A 111 16.51 7.83 39.08
C GLU A 111 17.26 9.16 39.28
N ALA A 112 16.92 10.18 38.48
CA ALA A 112 17.45 11.54 38.64
C ALA A 112 16.91 12.25 39.90
N GLU A 113 15.67 11.99 40.28
CA GLU A 113 15.03 12.54 41.48
C GLU A 113 15.52 11.87 42.78
N GLY A 114 15.83 10.57 42.74
CA GLY A 114 16.24 9.79 43.91
C GLY A 114 17.69 10.00 44.38
N ARG A 115 18.53 10.70 43.62
CA ARG A 115 19.95 10.93 43.96
C ARG A 115 20.28 12.43 43.98
N GLN A 116 20.91 12.90 45.05
CA GLN A 116 21.58 14.22 45.08
C GLN A 116 23.08 13.99 44.84
N SER A 117 23.46 13.75 43.59
CA SER A 117 24.87 13.58 43.18
C SER A 117 25.14 14.23 41.82
N ALA A 118 26.41 14.35 41.43
CA ALA A 118 26.79 14.84 40.09
C ALA A 118 26.14 14.03 38.94
N ALA A 119 25.82 12.75 39.17
CA ALA A 119 25.07 11.93 38.22
C ALA A 119 23.63 12.43 38.03
N SER A 120 22.99 13.01 39.05
CA SER A 120 21.66 13.62 38.93
C SER A 120 21.65 14.83 38.00
N THR A 121 22.70 15.65 38.04
CA THR A 121 22.82 16.81 37.13
C THR A 121 22.93 16.36 35.67
N LEU A 122 23.78 15.37 35.38
CA LEU A 122 23.92 14.82 34.02
C LEU A 122 22.62 14.16 33.53
N LEU A 123 21.90 13.45 34.40
CA LEU A 123 20.61 12.84 34.04
C LEU A 123 19.54 13.91 33.78
N LYS A 124 19.53 15.01 34.53
CA LYS A 124 18.62 16.15 34.27
C LYS A 124 18.92 16.84 32.94
N ASP A 125 20.20 17.04 32.61
CA ASP A 125 20.61 17.62 31.33
C ASP A 125 20.25 16.70 30.15
N PHE A 126 20.46 15.38 30.33
CA PHE A 126 20.02 14.37 29.37
C PHE A 126 18.50 14.43 29.18
N LEU A 127 17.73 14.34 30.26
CA LEU A 127 16.26 14.38 30.26
C LEU A 127 15.74 15.61 29.52
N HIS A 128 16.29 16.79 29.81
CA HIS A 128 15.89 18.03 29.17
C HIS A 128 16.08 17.98 27.64
N ASN A 129 17.22 17.48 27.17
CA ASN A 129 17.51 17.36 25.73
C ASN A 129 16.72 16.23 25.04
N SER A 130 16.48 15.12 25.73
CA SER A 130 15.80 13.96 25.15
C SER A 130 14.27 14.09 25.17
N GLU A 131 13.71 14.82 26.12
CA GLU A 131 12.26 15.01 26.26
C GLU A 131 11.68 15.81 25.08
N ASP A 132 12.37 16.85 24.62
CA ASP A 132 11.96 17.59 23.42
C ASP A 132 12.00 16.72 22.16
N LYS A 133 13.00 15.84 22.03
CA LYS A 133 13.10 14.91 20.89
C LYS A 133 12.00 13.86 20.93
N LEU A 134 11.72 13.30 22.10
CA LEU A 134 10.65 12.33 22.31
C LEU A 134 9.28 12.97 22.01
N ARG A 135 9.04 14.20 22.50
CA ARG A 135 7.79 14.93 22.24
C ARG A 135 7.56 15.10 20.73
N ARG A 136 8.57 15.55 19.98
CA ARG A 136 8.49 15.69 18.51
C ARG A 136 8.21 14.37 17.81
N GLN A 137 8.86 13.27 18.23
CA GLN A 137 8.59 11.95 17.65
C GLN A 137 7.15 11.50 17.91
N LYS A 138 6.61 11.72 19.12
CA LYS A 138 5.21 11.40 19.45
C LYS A 138 4.22 12.23 18.64
N GLU A 139 4.50 13.51 18.42
CA GLU A 139 3.67 14.38 17.58
C GLU A 139 3.63 13.88 16.13
N LEU A 140 4.80 13.56 15.55
CA LEU A 140 4.89 13.00 14.21
C LEU A 140 4.15 11.66 14.07
N ILE A 141 4.27 10.78 15.06
CA ILE A 141 3.55 9.50 15.05
C ILE A 141 2.05 9.73 15.09
N LYS A 142 1.55 10.62 15.95
CA LYS A 142 0.12 10.96 16.01
C LYS A 142 -0.37 11.53 14.67
N GLU A 143 0.40 12.42 14.04
CA GLU A 143 0.06 12.95 12.72
C GLU A 143 0.01 11.85 11.65
N LEU A 144 0.96 10.91 11.68
CA LEU A 144 1.00 9.78 10.77
C LEU A 144 -0.18 8.83 11.00
N GLU A 145 -0.56 8.56 12.25
CA GLU A 145 -1.73 7.75 12.58
C GLU A 145 -3.03 8.39 12.06
N ILE A 146 -3.23 9.68 12.33
CA ILE A 146 -4.40 10.44 11.84
C ILE A 146 -4.45 10.42 10.31
N ARG A 147 -3.31 10.61 9.64
CA ARG A 147 -3.23 10.56 8.17
C ARG A 147 -3.51 9.16 7.62
N ASN A 148 -3.17 8.12 8.37
CA ASN A 148 -3.35 6.73 7.96
C ASN A 148 -4.76 6.20 8.27
N GLU A 149 -5.50 6.81 9.19
CA GLU A 149 -6.87 6.37 9.56
C GLU A 149 -7.83 6.21 8.36
N PRO A 150 -7.94 7.17 7.41
CA PRO A 150 -8.78 6.99 6.23
C PRO A 150 -8.37 5.79 5.38
N TRP A 151 -7.07 5.52 5.28
CA TRP A 151 -6.51 4.40 4.51
C TRP A 151 -6.78 3.06 5.22
N LYS A 152 -6.60 3.00 6.55
CA LYS A 152 -6.96 1.85 7.38
C LYS A 152 -8.47 1.55 7.33
N ALA A 153 -9.32 2.58 7.38
CA ALA A 153 -10.76 2.43 7.27
C ALA A 153 -11.18 1.90 5.88
N LEU A 154 -10.52 2.36 4.82
CA LEU A 154 -10.76 1.89 3.44
C LEU A 154 -10.31 0.45 3.24
N THR A 155 -9.18 0.03 3.80
CA THR A 155 -8.73 -1.37 3.75
C THR A 155 -9.66 -2.27 4.57
N ASN A 156 -10.02 -1.88 5.80
CA ASN A 156 -10.93 -2.65 6.66
C ASN A 156 -12.36 -2.75 6.09
N ARG A 157 -12.93 -1.67 5.51
CA ARG A 157 -14.23 -1.75 4.82
C ARG A 157 -14.21 -2.71 3.64
N ARG A 158 -13.09 -2.83 2.92
CA ARG A 158 -12.94 -3.76 1.78
C ARG A 158 -12.77 -5.20 2.24
N VAL A 159 -12.10 -5.44 3.37
CA VAL A 159 -12.01 -6.77 4.01
C VAL A 159 -13.37 -7.20 4.58
N ALA A 160 -14.10 -6.33 5.27
CA ALA A 160 -15.42 -6.63 5.83
C ALA A 160 -16.52 -6.89 4.78
N ARG A 161 -16.37 -6.38 3.55
CA ARG A 161 -17.22 -6.77 2.42
C ARG A 161 -16.90 -8.18 1.93
N ARG A 162 -15.64 -8.61 2.00
CA ARG A 162 -15.19 -9.96 1.59
C ARG A 162 -15.81 -11.07 2.44
N THR A 163 -16.00 -10.83 3.74
CA THR A 163 -16.60 -11.80 4.67
C THR A 163 -18.13 -11.92 4.52
N ARG A 164 -18.81 -10.85 4.04
CA ARG A 164 -20.27 -10.89 3.83
C ARG A 164 -20.71 -11.66 2.58
N TYR A 165 -19.86 -11.76 1.56
CA TYR A 165 -20.19 -12.53 0.35
C TYR A 165 -19.86 -14.02 0.44
N THR A 166 -19.02 -14.45 1.38
CA THR A 166 -18.76 -15.87 1.63
C THR A 166 -19.82 -16.52 2.52
N VAL A 167 -20.46 -15.76 3.42
CA VAL A 167 -21.51 -16.30 4.31
C VAL A 167 -22.87 -16.41 3.59
N ASN A 168 -23.17 -15.51 2.65
CA ASN A 168 -24.47 -15.52 1.96
C ASN A 168 -24.58 -16.52 0.80
N ARG A 169 -23.50 -17.27 0.46
CA ARG A 169 -23.56 -18.28 -0.61
C ARG A 169 -23.93 -19.68 -0.11
N THR A 170 -24.03 -19.88 1.21
CA THR A 170 -24.31 -21.20 1.81
C THR A 170 -25.73 -21.33 2.37
N THR A 171 -26.60 -20.32 2.23
CA THR A 171 -27.96 -20.32 2.81
C THR A 171 -29.10 -20.25 1.79
N LEU A 172 -28.84 -20.48 0.50
CA LEU A 172 -29.90 -20.47 -0.53
C LEU A 172 -29.87 -21.74 -1.39
N LEU A 173 -30.26 -22.88 -0.78
CA LEU A 173 -30.92 -23.97 -1.49
C LEU A 173 -32.16 -24.37 -0.69
N PRO A 174 -33.37 -23.98 -1.10
CA PRO A 174 -34.58 -24.60 -0.57
C PRO A 174 -34.74 -25.99 -1.19
N GLU A 175 -34.69 -27.02 -0.35
CA GLU A 175 -35.27 -28.35 -0.58
C GLU A 175 -36.70 -28.17 -1.11
N ARG A 176 -36.89 -28.40 -2.41
CA ARG A 176 -38.20 -28.50 -3.04
C ARG A 176 -38.39 -29.96 -3.46
N THR A 177 -39.07 -30.69 -2.58
CA THR A 177 -39.74 -31.96 -2.86
C THR A 177 -40.78 -31.81 -3.96
N ALA A 178 -40.76 -32.71 -4.95
CA ALA A 178 -41.86 -33.11 -5.83
C ALA A 178 -41.39 -34.45 -6.50
N ARG A 179 -41.85 -35.66 -6.14
CA ARG A 179 -43.15 -36.29 -6.50
C ARG A 179 -43.70 -35.69 -7.80
N ILE A 180 -44.00 -36.41 -8.88
CA ILE A 180 -44.93 -37.53 -9.16
C ILE A 180 -44.70 -37.89 -10.67
N PRO A 181 -45.30 -38.89 -11.34
CA PRO A 181 -45.77 -40.24 -10.98
C PRO A 181 -44.84 -41.38 -11.47
#